data_AF-A0A955UEN3-F1
#
_entry.id   AF-A0A955UEN3-F1
#
_cell.length_a   1.000
_cell.length_b   1.000
_cell.length_c   1.000
_cell.angle_alpha   90.00
_cell.angle_beta   90.00
_cell.angle_gamma   90.00
#
_symmetry.space_group_name_H-M   'P 1'
#
loop_
_entity.id
_entity.type
_entity.pdbx_description
1 polymer ?
#
loop_
_entity_poly.entity_id
_entity_poly.type
_entity_poly.pdbx_seq_one_letter_code
_entity_poly.pdbx_strand_id
1 'polypeptide(L)'
;MIGRNSQAGMEPCHNAMGGALIAALLLVAISSIMGATILFATSTDLQISGNFRRAMAAFYAAEAGIAETVVRLGGSSLSNPGYLGDPSPVLQANWSAYVLSSPDWKPENDPDYSGVFTNYFPLSGNLTNTAVLPNSVQTVLPYWTKIRHKTEYDAERAGHTSLTPHYHDGDGVTAMHSINNQGNLVFFGYASENGFTPTSFTSTNPTPYSPVEIIISQGEVEGAPSLIQVEVAHPSGPPL
;
A
#
# COMPACT_ATOMS: atom_id res chain seq x y z
N MET A 1 109.23 17.83 -10.03
CA MET A 1 108.43 17.29 -11.16
C MET A 1 107.36 16.39 -10.53
N ILE A 2 106.14 16.94 -10.31
CA ILE A 2 104.88 16.56 -11.00
C ILE A 2 104.45 15.13 -10.59
N GLY A 3 103.29 14.85 -9.99
CA GLY A 3 102.09 15.62 -9.66
C GLY A 3 101.08 14.65 -9.01
N ARG A 4 100.26 15.15 -8.06
CA ARG A 4 99.14 14.43 -7.45
C ARG A 4 98.06 14.15 -8.50
N ASN A 5 97.50 12.94 -8.54
CA ASN A 5 96.21 12.67 -9.16
C ASN A 5 95.28 11.97 -8.17
N SER A 6 94.39 12.78 -7.61
CA SER A 6 93.16 12.39 -6.93
C SER A 6 92.15 11.95 -7.99
N GLN A 7 91.82 10.66 -8.07
CA GLN A 7 90.64 10.22 -8.81
C GLN A 7 89.46 10.13 -7.85
N ALA A 8 88.56 11.11 -8.00
CA ALA A 8 87.26 11.16 -7.37
C ALA A 8 86.42 9.97 -7.85
N GLY A 9 85.81 9.25 -6.90
CA GLY A 9 84.74 8.32 -7.19
C GLY A 9 83.56 9.06 -7.81
N MET A 10 83.25 8.72 -9.05
CA MET A 10 82.01 9.13 -9.70
C MET A 10 81.08 7.92 -9.65
N GLU A 11 80.27 7.84 -8.60
CA GLU A 11 79.14 6.90 -8.55
C GLU A 11 78.15 7.23 -9.68
N PRO A 12 77.62 6.21 -10.40
CA PRO A 12 76.67 6.44 -11.47
C PRO A 12 75.29 6.78 -10.89
N CYS A 13 75.00 8.07 -10.76
CA CYS A 13 73.66 8.56 -10.39
C CYS A 13 72.75 8.58 -11.64
N HIS A 14 72.36 7.40 -12.13
CA HIS A 14 71.44 7.28 -13.25
C HIS A 14 70.64 5.98 -13.16
N ASN A 15 69.53 5.98 -12.40
CA ASN A 15 68.40 5.04 -12.51
C ASN A 15 67.27 5.28 -11.47
N ALA A 16 67.44 6.15 -10.48
CA ALA A 16 66.40 6.43 -9.47
C ALA A 16 65.18 7.19 -10.01
N MET A 17 65.31 7.91 -11.14
CA MET A 17 64.22 8.72 -11.73
C MET A 17 63.11 7.87 -12.37
N GLY A 18 63.42 6.68 -12.90
CA GLY A 18 62.40 5.78 -13.48
C GLY A 18 61.52 5.12 -12.42
N GLY A 19 62.09 4.75 -11.27
CA GLY A 19 61.35 4.15 -10.15
C GLY A 19 60.36 5.12 -9.51
N ALA A 20 60.74 6.40 -9.38
CA ALA A 20 59.86 7.44 -8.83
C ALA A 20 58.61 7.66 -9.71
N LEU A 21 58.75 7.63 -11.03
CA LEU A 21 57.62 7.75 -11.96
C LEU A 21 56.65 6.55 -11.83
N ILE A 22 57.16 5.33 -11.76
CA ILE A 22 56.34 4.12 -11.60
C ILE A 22 55.59 4.16 -10.25
N ALA A 23 56.27 4.55 -9.17
CA ALA A 23 55.65 4.69 -7.86
C ALA A 23 54.54 5.76 -7.85
N ALA A 24 54.77 6.90 -8.50
CA ALA A 24 53.77 7.96 -8.63
C ALA A 24 52.55 7.48 -9.43
N LEU A 25 52.76 6.77 -10.55
CA LEU A 25 51.67 6.21 -11.35
C LEU A 25 50.87 5.15 -10.58
N LEU A 26 51.54 4.29 -9.81
CA LEU A 26 50.85 3.31 -8.95
C LEU A 26 50.01 4.00 -7.87
N LEU A 27 50.54 5.05 -7.23
CA LEU A 27 49.80 5.81 -6.22
C LEU A 27 48.57 6.51 -6.82
N VAL A 28 48.70 7.11 -8.01
CA VAL A 28 47.57 7.71 -8.73
C VAL A 28 46.56 6.65 -9.16
N ALA A 29 47.01 5.48 -9.63
CA ALA A 29 46.12 4.39 -10.02
C ALA A 29 45.31 3.86 -8.84
N ILE A 30 45.96 3.60 -7.69
CA ILE A 30 45.29 3.16 -6.46
C ILE A 30 44.32 4.25 -5.97
N SER A 31 44.74 5.51 -5.96
CA SER A 31 43.88 6.63 -5.53
C SER A 31 42.67 6.78 -6.44
N SER A 32 42.84 6.59 -7.76
CA SER A 32 41.75 6.62 -8.74
C SER A 32 40.75 5.49 -8.51
N ILE A 33 41.22 4.26 -8.27
CA ILE A 33 40.36 3.11 -8.00
C ILE A 33 39.57 3.34 -6.70
N MET A 34 40.24 3.78 -5.63
CA MET A 34 39.57 4.10 -4.36
C MET A 34 38.53 5.21 -4.52
N GLY A 35 38.89 6.28 -5.24
CA GLY A 35 37.96 7.38 -5.54
C GLY A 35 36.73 6.90 -6.30
N ALA A 36 36.92 6.05 -7.32
CA ALA A 36 35.81 5.44 -8.06
C ALA A 36 34.92 4.56 -7.17
N THR A 37 35.50 3.71 -6.32
CA THR A 37 34.73 2.87 -5.38
C THR A 37 33.90 3.71 -4.42
N ILE A 38 34.45 4.79 -3.86
CA ILE A 38 33.71 5.70 -2.98
C ILE A 38 32.55 6.36 -3.72
N LEU A 39 32.77 6.83 -4.95
CA LEU A 39 31.71 7.43 -5.76
C LEU A 39 30.58 6.44 -6.07
N PHE A 40 30.92 5.20 -6.40
CA PHE A 40 29.91 4.16 -6.63
C PHE A 40 29.14 3.82 -5.36
N ALA A 41 29.81 3.63 -4.22
CA ALA A 41 29.15 3.38 -2.94
C ALA A 41 28.18 4.52 -2.58
N THR A 42 28.64 5.77 -2.65
CA THR A 42 27.79 6.95 -2.36
C THR A 42 26.62 7.06 -3.33
N SER A 43 26.81 6.79 -4.62
CA SER A 43 25.74 6.81 -5.62
C SER A 43 24.66 5.77 -5.31
N THR A 44 25.07 4.55 -4.96
CA THR A 44 24.15 3.48 -4.54
C THR A 44 23.40 3.84 -3.27
N ASP A 45 24.08 4.38 -2.25
CA ASP A 45 23.45 4.81 -1.00
C ASP A 45 22.42 5.92 -1.21
N LEU A 46 22.70 6.88 -2.11
CA LEU A 46 21.75 7.93 -2.47
C LEU A 46 20.53 7.37 -3.20
N GLN A 47 20.71 6.41 -4.11
CA GLN A 47 19.59 5.76 -4.80
C GLN A 47 18.70 4.98 -3.84
N ILE A 48 19.30 4.20 -2.92
CA ILE A 48 18.56 3.45 -1.89
C ILE A 48 17.80 4.42 -0.98
N SER A 49 18.47 5.47 -0.50
CA SER A 49 17.88 6.48 0.37
C SER A 49 16.72 7.22 -0.31
N GLY A 50 16.88 7.54 -1.60
CA GLY A 50 15.83 8.16 -2.41
C GLY A 50 14.63 7.24 -2.59
N ASN A 51 14.85 5.96 -2.90
CA ASN A 51 13.79 4.97 -3.03
C ASN A 51 13.04 4.75 -1.72
N PHE A 52 13.76 4.60 -0.61
CA PHE A 52 13.17 4.44 0.72
C PHE A 52 12.32 5.64 1.12
N ARG A 53 12.81 6.87 0.89
CA ARG A 53 12.05 8.09 1.18
C ARG A 53 10.75 8.16 0.38
N ARG A 54 10.79 7.86 -0.92
CA ARG A 54 9.60 7.86 -1.79
C ARG A 54 8.59 6.80 -1.37
N ALA A 55 9.05 5.57 -1.09
CA ALA A 55 8.20 4.49 -0.58
C ALA A 55 7.51 4.87 0.73
N MET A 56 8.24 5.49 1.67
CA MET A 56 7.68 5.94 2.94
C MET A 56 6.65 7.07 2.76
N ALA A 57 6.92 8.02 1.87
CA ALA A 57 5.97 9.09 1.56
C ALA A 57 4.68 8.54 0.91
N ALA A 58 4.81 7.57 0.01
CA ALA A 58 3.67 6.87 -0.60
C ALA A 58 2.86 6.08 0.44
N PHE A 59 3.54 5.42 1.38
CA PHE A 59 2.89 4.73 2.49
C PHE A 59 2.06 5.69 3.36
N TYR A 60 2.62 6.83 3.76
CA TYR A 60 1.87 7.84 4.52
C TYR A 60 0.69 8.42 3.74
N ALA A 61 0.80 8.57 2.41
CA ALA A 61 -0.33 8.98 1.59
C ALA A 61 -1.45 7.93 1.58
N ALA A 62 -1.11 6.63 1.53
CA ALA A 62 -2.09 5.55 1.64
C ALA A 62 -2.75 5.50 3.04
N GLU A 63 -1.98 5.66 4.12
CA GLU A 63 -2.54 5.71 5.48
C GLU A 63 -3.51 6.87 5.65
N ALA A 64 -3.19 8.02 5.06
CA ALA A 64 -4.05 9.19 5.08
C ALA A 64 -5.41 8.91 4.40
N GLY A 65 -5.40 8.15 3.30
CA GLY A 65 -6.61 7.70 2.62
C GLY A 65 -7.46 6.71 3.44
N ILE A 66 -6.81 5.75 4.12
CA ILE A 66 -7.50 4.84 5.05
C ILE A 66 -8.13 5.63 6.19
N ALA A 67 -7.38 6.53 6.83
CA ALA A 67 -7.86 7.29 7.98
C ALA A 67 -9.11 8.11 7.63
N GLU A 68 -9.11 8.76 6.47
CA GLU A 68 -10.28 9.48 5.98
C GLU A 68 -11.45 8.56 5.68
N THR A 69 -11.21 7.43 5.02
CA THR A 69 -12.25 6.46 4.66
C THR A 69 -12.92 5.88 5.90
N VAL A 70 -12.14 5.54 6.94
CA VAL A 70 -12.67 5.06 8.24
C VAL A 70 -13.54 6.11 8.91
N VAL A 71 -13.12 7.38 8.90
CA VAL A 71 -13.93 8.47 9.47
C VAL A 71 -15.23 8.67 8.69
N ARG A 72 -15.19 8.55 7.36
CA ARG A 72 -16.37 8.67 6.48
C ARG A 72 -17.31 7.47 6.57
N LEU A 73 -16.79 6.29 6.85
CA LEU A 73 -17.60 5.10 7.12
C LEU A 73 -18.36 5.23 8.46
N GLY A 74 -17.86 6.04 9.38
CA GLY A 74 -18.54 6.36 10.63
C GLY A 74 -19.83 7.16 10.44
N GLY A 75 -20.90 6.72 11.11
CA GLY A 75 -22.17 7.43 11.21
C GLY A 75 -23.17 7.06 10.11
N SER A 76 -23.80 8.05 9.50
CA SER A 76 -24.80 7.87 8.45
C SER A 76 -24.81 9.06 7.49
N SER A 77 -25.40 8.91 6.31
CA SER A 77 -25.56 9.99 5.34
C SER A 77 -26.35 11.21 5.87
N LEU A 78 -27.16 11.02 6.91
CA LEU A 78 -27.90 12.10 7.58
C LEU A 78 -27.04 12.90 8.56
N SER A 79 -26.05 12.26 9.18
CA SER A 79 -25.20 12.85 10.22
C SER A 79 -23.83 13.28 9.70
N ASN A 80 -23.39 12.71 8.57
CA ASN A 80 -22.10 12.94 7.97
C ASN A 80 -22.26 13.21 6.45
N PRO A 81 -22.12 14.48 5.99
CA PRO A 81 -22.20 14.81 4.56
C PRO A 81 -21.14 14.12 3.69
N GLY A 82 -20.03 13.68 4.30
CA GLY A 82 -18.98 12.90 3.66
C GLY A 82 -19.13 11.39 3.81
N TYR A 83 -20.29 10.90 4.29
CA TYR A 83 -20.51 9.47 4.55
C TYR A 83 -20.18 8.60 3.34
N LEU A 84 -19.50 7.49 3.59
CA LEU A 84 -19.00 6.58 2.56
C LEU A 84 -19.41 5.14 2.89
N GLY A 85 -20.71 4.86 2.78
CA GLY A 85 -21.25 3.51 2.94
C GLY A 85 -22.29 3.18 1.87
N ASP A 86 -22.71 1.93 1.84
CA ASP A 86 -23.70 1.45 0.88
C ASP A 86 -25.02 2.24 1.00
N PRO A 87 -25.44 2.99 -0.04
CA PRO A 87 -26.67 3.77 0.01
C PRO A 87 -27.92 2.89 -0.18
N SER A 88 -27.75 1.62 -0.55
CA SER A 88 -28.86 0.70 -0.75
C SER A 88 -29.50 0.28 0.58
N PRO A 89 -30.84 0.22 0.68
CA PRO A 89 -31.52 -0.33 1.86
C PRO A 89 -31.30 -1.85 2.00
N VAL A 90 -30.92 -2.52 0.91
CA VAL A 90 -30.53 -3.93 0.89
C VAL A 90 -29.07 -3.98 0.45
N LEU A 91 -28.18 -4.35 1.36
CA LEU A 91 -26.75 -4.37 1.13
C LEU A 91 -26.40 -5.25 -0.08
N GLN A 92 -25.57 -4.74 -0.98
CA GLN A 92 -25.25 -5.40 -2.24
C GLN A 92 -23.81 -5.93 -2.21
N ALA A 93 -23.60 -7.24 -2.43
CA ALA A 93 -22.25 -7.83 -2.46
C ALA A 93 -21.31 -7.17 -3.47
N ASN A 94 -21.87 -6.60 -4.54
CA ASN A 94 -21.10 -5.91 -5.56
C ASN A 94 -20.97 -4.39 -5.33
N TRP A 95 -21.31 -3.87 -4.16
CA TRP A 95 -21.12 -2.46 -3.84
C TRP A 95 -19.62 -2.14 -3.64
N SER A 96 -19.18 -0.99 -4.18
CA SER A 96 -17.90 -0.40 -3.81
C SER A 96 -17.93 1.12 -3.96
N ALA A 97 -17.09 1.83 -3.23
CA ALA A 97 -16.97 3.27 -3.35
C ALA A 97 -15.50 3.71 -3.29
N TYR A 98 -15.18 4.83 -3.93
CA TYR A 98 -13.85 5.40 -3.99
C TYR A 98 -13.77 6.77 -3.34
N VAL A 99 -12.64 7.02 -2.69
CA VAL A 99 -12.19 8.34 -2.24
C VAL A 99 -10.94 8.69 -3.02
N LEU A 100 -10.98 9.78 -3.78
CA LEU A 100 -9.92 10.23 -4.68
C LEU A 100 -9.41 11.60 -4.25
N SER A 101 -8.09 11.78 -4.14
CA SER A 101 -7.48 13.11 -3.97
C SER A 101 -7.10 13.79 -5.29
N SER A 102 -7.11 13.06 -6.41
CA SER A 102 -6.77 13.56 -7.76
C SER A 102 -7.79 13.13 -8.82
N PRO A 103 -8.04 13.95 -9.86
CA PRO A 103 -8.97 13.61 -10.95
C PRO A 103 -8.36 12.63 -11.97
N ASP A 104 -7.07 12.35 -11.89
CA ASP A 104 -6.36 11.54 -12.90
C ASP A 104 -6.54 10.02 -12.71
N TRP A 105 -7.32 9.61 -11.71
CA TRP A 105 -7.57 8.20 -11.42
C TRP A 105 -8.29 7.51 -12.59
N LYS A 106 -7.91 6.27 -12.85
CA LYS A 106 -8.50 5.40 -13.86
C LYS A 106 -8.62 3.97 -13.32
N PRO A 107 -9.53 3.15 -13.88
CA PRO A 107 -9.65 1.73 -13.51
C PRO A 107 -8.33 0.95 -13.51
N GLU A 108 -7.39 1.27 -14.40
CA GLU A 108 -6.09 0.59 -14.47
C GLU A 108 -5.17 0.88 -13.28
N ASN A 109 -5.47 1.90 -12.48
CA ASN A 109 -4.71 2.23 -11.27
C ASN A 109 -5.03 1.31 -10.10
N ASP A 110 -6.16 0.60 -10.13
CA ASP A 110 -6.57 -0.35 -9.10
C ASP A 110 -6.42 -1.78 -9.65
N PRO A 111 -5.41 -2.56 -9.18
CA PRO A 111 -5.21 -3.93 -9.61
C PRO A 111 -6.39 -4.87 -9.32
N ASP A 112 -7.24 -4.51 -8.36
CA ASP A 112 -8.45 -5.24 -7.97
C ASP A 112 -9.73 -4.55 -8.48
N TYR A 113 -9.62 -3.68 -9.50
CA TYR A 113 -10.78 -3.08 -10.13
C TYR A 113 -11.63 -4.17 -10.81
N SER A 114 -12.94 -4.14 -10.57
CA SER A 114 -13.88 -5.04 -11.22
C SER A 114 -15.06 -4.25 -11.76
N GLY A 115 -15.38 -4.47 -13.05
CA GLY A 115 -16.60 -3.94 -13.66
C GLY A 115 -17.88 -4.62 -13.17
N VAL A 116 -17.78 -5.71 -12.40
CA VAL A 116 -18.93 -6.33 -11.71
C VAL A 116 -19.40 -5.46 -10.55
N PHE A 117 -18.48 -4.70 -9.94
CA PHE A 117 -18.81 -3.78 -8.87
C PHE A 117 -19.54 -2.55 -9.38
N THR A 118 -20.51 -2.08 -8.60
CA THR A 118 -21.09 -0.75 -8.78
C THR A 118 -20.12 0.24 -8.13
N ASN A 119 -19.09 0.64 -8.89
CA ASN A 119 -18.01 1.52 -8.45
C ASN A 119 -18.50 2.97 -8.33
N TYR A 120 -18.76 3.43 -7.10
CA TYR A 120 -19.21 4.80 -6.83
C TYR A 120 -18.05 5.75 -6.48
N PHE A 121 -18.24 7.04 -6.76
CA PHE A 121 -17.38 8.16 -6.38
C PHE A 121 -18.24 9.18 -5.62
N PRO A 122 -18.59 8.91 -4.36
CA PRO A 122 -19.61 9.66 -3.63
C PRO A 122 -19.29 11.16 -3.52
N LEU A 123 -20.31 11.99 -3.75
CA LEU A 123 -20.26 13.43 -3.54
C LEU A 123 -21.26 13.80 -2.43
N SER A 124 -21.08 14.98 -1.83
CA SER A 124 -22.03 15.51 -0.85
C SER A 124 -23.45 15.54 -1.44
N GLY A 125 -24.37 14.77 -0.85
CA GLY A 125 -25.76 14.65 -1.31
C GLY A 125 -25.99 13.70 -2.48
N ASN A 126 -24.95 13.05 -3.03
CA ASN A 126 -25.07 12.04 -4.08
C ASN A 126 -24.06 10.90 -3.86
N LEU A 127 -24.48 9.90 -3.08
CA LEU A 127 -23.65 8.72 -2.78
C LEU A 127 -23.54 7.75 -3.96
N THR A 128 -24.42 7.86 -4.94
CA THR A 128 -24.50 6.95 -6.10
C THR A 128 -23.83 7.52 -7.35
N ASN A 129 -23.04 8.59 -7.23
CA ASN A 129 -22.31 9.15 -8.35
C ASN A 129 -21.31 8.12 -8.90
N THR A 130 -21.27 7.92 -10.22
CA THR A 130 -20.31 7.02 -10.88
C THR A 130 -19.28 7.77 -11.73
N ALA A 131 -19.39 9.11 -11.83
CA ALA A 131 -18.39 9.92 -12.51
C ALA A 131 -17.13 10.03 -11.65
N VAL A 132 -15.97 9.69 -12.23
CA VAL A 132 -14.66 9.80 -11.57
C VAL A 132 -14.38 11.26 -11.26
N LEU A 133 -14.50 11.63 -9.98
CA LEU A 133 -14.30 12.99 -9.49
C LEU A 133 -13.55 12.95 -8.15
N PRO A 134 -12.59 13.88 -7.94
CA PRO A 134 -11.99 14.07 -6.62
C PRO A 134 -13.05 14.38 -5.59
N ASN A 135 -13.05 13.61 -4.51
CA ASN A 135 -14.02 13.74 -3.43
C ASN A 135 -13.36 13.63 -2.05
N SER A 136 -12.05 13.52 -1.98
CA SER A 136 -11.27 13.58 -0.74
C SER A 136 -11.32 14.98 -0.10
N VAL A 137 -11.28 15.06 1.23
CA VAL A 137 -11.05 16.33 1.95
C VAL A 137 -9.56 16.66 2.03
N GLN A 138 -8.69 15.69 1.77
CA GLN A 138 -7.24 15.84 1.76
C GLN A 138 -6.74 16.05 0.34
N THR A 139 -6.26 17.26 0.05
CA THR A 139 -5.80 17.63 -1.30
C THR A 139 -4.28 17.65 -1.44
N VAL A 140 -3.55 17.51 -0.34
CA VAL A 140 -2.08 17.61 -0.33
C VAL A 140 -1.42 16.28 -0.69
N LEU A 141 -2.02 15.16 -0.29
CA LEU A 141 -1.44 13.83 -0.46
C LEU A 141 -2.07 13.12 -1.67
N PRO A 142 -1.27 12.63 -2.63
CA PRO A 142 -1.76 11.87 -3.77
C PRO A 142 -2.11 10.44 -3.36
N TYR A 143 -3.39 10.12 -3.32
CA TYR A 143 -3.86 8.78 -3.03
C TYR A 143 -5.25 8.53 -3.64
N TRP A 144 -5.61 7.26 -3.73
CA TRP A 144 -6.98 6.82 -3.88
C TRP A 144 -7.28 5.74 -2.85
N THR A 145 -8.53 5.63 -2.44
CA THR A 145 -9.00 4.57 -1.54
C THR A 145 -10.26 3.96 -2.10
N LYS A 146 -10.38 2.63 -2.06
CA LYS A 146 -11.56 1.84 -2.37
C LYS A 146 -12.08 1.20 -1.10
N ILE A 147 -13.39 1.29 -0.87
CA ILE A 147 -14.11 0.52 0.15
C ILE A 147 -15.10 -0.41 -0.54
N ARG A 148 -15.32 -1.59 0.04
CA ARG A 148 -16.34 -2.55 -0.39
C ARG A 148 -16.64 -3.52 0.74
N HIS A 149 -17.81 -4.16 0.67
CA HIS A 149 -18.15 -5.24 1.59
C HIS A 149 -17.20 -6.42 1.42
N LYS A 150 -16.87 -7.08 2.54
CA LYS A 150 -16.23 -8.39 2.55
C LYS A 150 -17.28 -9.45 2.22
N THR A 151 -16.93 -10.31 1.28
CA THR A 151 -17.78 -11.41 0.81
C THR A 151 -17.16 -12.76 1.15
N GLU A 152 -17.92 -13.84 1.02
CA GLU A 152 -17.40 -15.21 1.16
C GLU A 152 -16.27 -15.49 0.17
N TYR A 153 -16.40 -15.01 -1.07
CA TYR A 153 -15.33 -15.09 -2.08
C TYR A 153 -14.00 -14.49 -1.59
N ASP A 154 -14.04 -13.37 -0.85
CA ASP A 154 -12.82 -12.77 -0.30
C ASP A 154 -12.19 -13.62 0.80
N ALA A 155 -13.03 -14.20 1.67
CA ALA A 155 -12.58 -15.09 2.72
C ALA A 155 -11.97 -16.37 2.14
N GLU A 156 -12.56 -16.95 1.11
CA GLU A 156 -12.04 -18.12 0.39
C GLU A 156 -10.70 -17.81 -0.29
N ARG A 157 -10.56 -16.65 -0.94
CA ARG A 157 -9.27 -16.19 -1.49
C ARG A 157 -8.20 -16.03 -0.42
N ALA A 158 -8.59 -15.67 0.80
CA ALA A 158 -7.71 -15.58 1.95
C ALA A 158 -7.40 -16.96 2.60
N GLY A 159 -8.00 -18.06 2.10
CA GLY A 159 -7.76 -19.41 2.60
C GLY A 159 -8.80 -19.92 3.58
N HIS A 160 -10.01 -19.33 3.62
CA HIS A 160 -11.12 -19.87 4.40
C HIS A 160 -11.40 -21.32 3.98
N THR A 161 -11.44 -22.21 4.97
CA THR A 161 -11.94 -23.58 4.82
C THR A 161 -12.71 -23.98 6.07
N SER A 162 -13.43 -25.10 6.03
CA SER A 162 -14.08 -25.65 7.23
C SER A 162 -13.10 -26.01 8.36
N LEU A 163 -11.82 -26.24 8.05
CA LEU A 163 -10.75 -26.49 9.02
C LEU A 163 -10.04 -25.21 9.49
N THR A 164 -10.10 -24.14 8.68
CA THR A 164 -9.50 -22.83 8.94
C THR A 164 -10.54 -21.72 8.71
N PRO A 165 -11.60 -21.66 9.55
CA PRO A 165 -12.70 -20.73 9.31
C PRO A 165 -12.26 -19.30 9.59
N HIS A 166 -12.46 -18.42 8.61
CA HIS A 166 -12.32 -16.97 8.76
C HIS A 166 -13.61 -16.29 9.24
N TYR A 167 -14.73 -17.01 9.21
CA TYR A 167 -16.04 -16.61 9.70
C TYR A 167 -16.83 -17.87 10.08
N HIS A 168 -17.90 -17.70 10.85
CA HIS A 168 -18.89 -18.75 11.09
C HIS A 168 -19.90 -18.78 9.95
N ASP A 169 -19.93 -19.87 9.20
CA ASP A 169 -20.96 -20.09 8.19
C ASP A 169 -22.32 -20.30 8.87
N GLY A 170 -23.23 -19.34 8.67
CA GLY A 170 -24.61 -19.36 9.17
C GLY A 170 -25.65 -19.42 8.06
N ASP A 171 -25.23 -19.56 6.80
CA ASP A 171 -26.13 -19.65 5.64
C ASP A 171 -26.17 -21.05 5.01
N GLY A 172 -25.19 -21.91 5.33
CA GLY A 172 -25.12 -23.30 4.91
C GLY A 172 -24.62 -23.48 3.47
N VAL A 173 -24.08 -22.44 2.84
CA VAL A 173 -23.51 -22.49 1.49
C VAL A 173 -22.04 -22.90 1.57
N THR A 174 -21.76 -24.15 1.21
CA THR A 174 -20.38 -24.69 1.22
C THR A 174 -19.72 -24.71 -0.16
N ALA A 175 -20.38 -24.19 -1.19
CA ALA A 175 -19.85 -24.15 -2.55
C ALA A 175 -18.86 -22.99 -2.69
N MET A 176 -17.77 -23.18 -3.44
CA MET A 176 -16.81 -22.09 -3.67
C MET A 176 -17.42 -20.99 -4.53
N HIS A 177 -17.08 -19.77 -4.17
CA HIS A 177 -17.54 -18.54 -4.79
C HIS A 177 -16.56 -18.04 -5.86
N SER A 178 -17.02 -17.09 -6.65
CA SER A 178 -16.23 -16.47 -7.72
C SER A 178 -16.49 -14.98 -7.77
N ILE A 179 -15.69 -14.25 -8.56
CA ILE A 179 -15.90 -12.80 -8.71
C ILE A 179 -17.27 -12.43 -9.32
N ASN A 180 -17.92 -13.34 -10.04
CA ASN A 180 -19.25 -13.15 -10.62
C ASN A 180 -20.38 -13.68 -9.71
N ASN A 181 -20.03 -14.41 -8.65
CA ASN A 181 -20.96 -14.94 -7.65
C ASN A 181 -20.23 -14.95 -6.31
N GLN A 182 -20.21 -13.79 -5.64
CA GLN A 182 -19.31 -13.52 -4.52
C GLN A 182 -19.74 -14.17 -3.19
N GLY A 183 -20.94 -14.76 -3.17
CA GLY A 183 -21.54 -15.31 -1.96
C GLY A 183 -22.16 -14.24 -1.09
N ASN A 184 -22.44 -14.60 0.15
CA ASN A 184 -23.04 -13.70 1.13
C ASN A 184 -22.01 -12.70 1.67
N LEU A 185 -22.52 -11.66 2.34
CA LEU A 185 -21.69 -10.70 3.04
C LEU A 185 -21.20 -11.31 4.36
N VAL A 186 -19.98 -10.99 4.74
CA VAL A 186 -19.44 -11.31 6.06
C VAL A 186 -19.78 -10.18 7.00
N PHE A 187 -20.55 -10.46 8.04
CA PHE A 187 -20.94 -9.53 9.10
C PHE A 187 -20.06 -9.71 10.33
N PHE A 188 -20.01 -8.70 11.20
CA PHE A 188 -19.35 -8.82 12.51
C PHE A 188 -20.31 -8.53 13.66
N GLY A 189 -20.51 -9.51 14.53
CA GLY A 189 -21.48 -9.42 15.62
C GLY A 189 -21.70 -10.75 16.33
N TYR A 190 -22.86 -10.92 16.97
CA TYR A 190 -23.18 -12.16 17.67
C TYR A 190 -23.98 -13.09 16.75
N ALA A 191 -23.30 -14.10 16.20
CA ALA A 191 -23.86 -15.04 15.22
C ALA A 191 -25.00 -15.93 15.76
N SER A 192 -25.13 -16.03 17.09
CA SER A 192 -26.21 -16.76 17.77
C SER A 192 -26.78 -15.91 18.89
N GLU A 193 -28.06 -16.07 19.18
CA GLU A 193 -28.77 -15.38 20.28
C GLU A 193 -28.12 -15.60 21.67
N ASN A 194 -27.35 -16.69 21.83
CA ASN A 194 -26.63 -16.99 23.08
C ASN A 194 -25.12 -16.67 23.00
N GLY A 195 -24.68 -15.98 21.95
CA GLY A 195 -23.28 -15.63 21.74
C GLY A 195 -22.87 -14.51 22.68
N PHE A 196 -21.81 -14.72 23.47
CA PHE A 196 -21.22 -13.67 24.33
C PHE A 196 -19.99 -13.01 23.71
N THR A 197 -19.49 -13.55 22.60
CA THR A 197 -18.30 -13.05 21.90
C THR A 197 -18.69 -12.65 20.49
N PRO A 198 -18.45 -11.38 20.08
CA PRO A 198 -18.67 -10.98 18.71
C PRO A 198 -17.63 -11.66 17.80
N THR A 199 -18.09 -12.12 16.64
CA THR A 199 -17.30 -12.86 15.67
C THR A 199 -17.76 -12.52 14.25
N SER A 200 -16.95 -12.87 13.26
CA SER A 200 -17.36 -12.75 11.85
C SER A 200 -18.27 -13.90 11.48
N PHE A 201 -19.37 -13.64 10.76
CA PHE A 201 -20.34 -14.68 10.37
C PHE A 201 -21.09 -14.32 9.07
N THR A 202 -21.70 -15.32 8.43
CA THR A 202 -22.66 -15.13 7.34
C THR A 202 -24.07 -15.53 7.79
N SER A 203 -25.10 -15.02 7.10
CA SER A 203 -26.50 -15.29 7.46
C SER A 203 -27.40 -15.23 6.23
N THR A 204 -28.32 -16.17 6.10
CA THR A 204 -29.44 -16.10 5.14
C THR A 204 -30.56 -15.15 5.58
N ASN A 205 -30.64 -14.86 6.88
CA ASN A 205 -31.65 -13.98 7.45
C ASN A 205 -31.11 -12.55 7.61
N PRO A 206 -31.98 -11.52 7.51
CA PRO A 206 -31.59 -10.15 7.83
C PRO A 206 -30.99 -10.06 9.22
N THR A 207 -29.88 -9.34 9.33
CA THR A 207 -29.14 -9.16 10.57
C THR A 207 -29.01 -7.67 10.90
N PRO A 208 -29.08 -7.28 12.19
CA PRO A 208 -28.87 -5.89 12.59
C PRO A 208 -27.39 -5.50 12.62
N TYR A 209 -26.48 -6.46 12.45
CA TYR A 209 -25.04 -6.20 12.42
C TYR A 209 -24.60 -5.65 11.07
N SER A 210 -23.57 -4.81 11.08
CA SER A 210 -23.00 -4.25 9.86
C SER A 210 -22.02 -5.24 9.20
N PRO A 211 -21.88 -5.17 7.87
CA PRO A 211 -20.85 -5.93 7.17
C PRO A 211 -19.45 -5.52 7.63
N VAL A 212 -18.52 -6.45 7.49
CA VAL A 212 -17.08 -6.18 7.51
C VAL A 212 -16.73 -5.53 6.18
N GLU A 213 -16.01 -4.42 6.22
CA GLU A 213 -15.59 -3.68 5.04
C GLU A 213 -14.11 -3.97 4.74
N ILE A 214 -13.76 -4.08 3.47
CA ILE A 214 -12.38 -4.09 2.99
C ILE A 214 -12.07 -2.70 2.45
N ILE A 215 -11.07 -2.06 3.06
CA ILE A 215 -10.55 -0.77 2.59
C ILE A 215 -9.17 -1.01 1.98
N ILE A 216 -9.01 -0.61 0.73
CA ILE A 216 -7.73 -0.64 -0.01
C ILE A 216 -7.35 0.79 -0.33
N SER A 217 -6.18 1.24 0.10
CA SER A 217 -5.67 2.57 -0.23
C SER A 217 -4.32 2.49 -0.89
N GLN A 218 -4.12 3.29 -1.92
CA GLN A 218 -2.83 3.45 -2.58
C GLN A 218 -2.41 4.90 -2.58
N GLY A 219 -1.21 5.17 -2.08
CA GLY A 219 -0.53 6.44 -2.23
C GLY A 219 0.56 6.33 -3.29
N GLU A 220 0.84 7.41 -4.01
CA GLU A 220 1.88 7.44 -5.04
C GLU A 220 2.71 8.73 -4.96
N VAL A 221 4.01 8.61 -4.73
CA VAL A 221 4.92 9.76 -4.68
C VAL A 221 6.07 9.53 -5.66
N GLU A 222 6.20 10.42 -6.65
CA GLU A 222 7.26 10.39 -7.67
C GLU A 222 7.41 9.00 -8.35
N GLY A 223 6.26 8.39 -8.69
CA GLY A 223 6.17 7.09 -9.34
C GLY A 223 6.42 5.88 -8.44
N ALA A 224 6.58 6.06 -7.13
CA ALA A 224 6.63 4.97 -6.16
C ALA A 224 5.24 4.76 -5.54
N PRO A 225 4.52 3.67 -5.87
CA PRO A 225 3.26 3.35 -5.23
C PRO A 225 3.47 2.61 -3.91
N SER A 226 2.54 2.78 -2.97
CA SER A 226 2.39 1.94 -1.79
C SER A 226 0.92 1.60 -1.63
N LEU A 227 0.59 0.31 -1.50
CA LEU A 227 -0.78 -0.17 -1.33
C LEU A 227 -0.94 -0.78 0.07
N ILE A 228 -2.00 -0.37 0.76
CA ILE A 228 -2.37 -0.86 2.08
C ILE A 228 -3.79 -1.38 2.01
N GLN A 229 -4.03 -2.57 2.57
CA GLN A 229 -5.37 -3.14 2.71
C GLN A 229 -5.65 -3.39 4.19
N VAL A 230 -6.84 -3.01 4.63
CA VAL A 230 -7.34 -3.27 5.99
C VAL A 230 -8.77 -3.79 5.95
N GLU A 231 -9.11 -4.63 6.92
CA GLU A 231 -10.50 -5.04 7.18
C GLU A 231 -11.02 -4.23 8.37
N VAL A 232 -12.22 -3.67 8.22
CA VAL A 232 -12.86 -2.84 9.24
C VAL A 232 -14.16 -3.48 9.67
N ALA A 233 -14.25 -3.80 10.96
CA ALA A 233 -15.48 -4.22 11.60
C ALA A 233 -16.12 -3.03 12.32
N HIS A 234 -17.42 -2.88 12.17
CA HIS A 234 -18.20 -1.92 12.93
C HIS A 234 -18.39 -2.40 14.38
N PRO A 235 -18.62 -1.49 15.34
CA PRO A 235 -18.98 -1.89 16.70
C PRO A 235 -20.22 -2.78 16.70
N SER A 236 -20.12 -3.99 17.28
CA SER A 236 -21.20 -4.97 17.30
C SER A 236 -22.40 -4.58 18.17
N GLY A 237 -22.26 -3.52 18.99
CA GLY A 237 -23.24 -3.20 20.03
C GLY A 237 -23.30 -4.26 21.15
N PRO A 238 -24.28 -4.15 22.05
CA PRO A 238 -24.53 -5.18 23.06
C PRO A 238 -25.04 -6.49 22.41
N PRO A 239 -24.85 -7.65 23.05
CA PRO A 239 -25.54 -8.87 22.66
C PRO A 239 -27.06 -8.65 22.67
N LEU A 240 -27.75 -9.22 21.69
CA LEU A 240 -29.21 -9.15 21.55
C LEU A 240 -29.92 -10.17 22.43
#